data_AF-A0A0F9GU15-F1
#
_entry.id   AF-A0A0F9GU15-F1
#
_cell.length_a   1.000
_cell.length_b   1.000
_cell.length_c   1.000
_cell.angle_alpha   90.00
_cell.angle_beta   90.00
_cell.angle_gamma   90.00
#
_symmetry.space_group_name_H-M   'P 1'
#
loop_
_entity.id
_entity.type
_entity.pdbx_description
1 polymer ?
#
loop_
_entity_poly.entity_id
_entity_poly.type
_entity_poly.pdbx_seq_one_letter_code
_entity_poly.pdbx_strand_id
1 'polypeptide(L)'
;MKKCEIIEAIEEELQRAEKKHPKWPENIFKQAAIVSEETGEMVRACLHLEDEGGSIHQVKDELVQIAAMCIRMLLNPPLEKILKSAKGEQIERFDIF
;
A
#
# COMPACT_ATOMS: atom_id res chain seq x y z
N MET A 1 -17.08 9.53 -7.02
CA MET A 1 -16.96 8.07 -7.19
C MET A 1 -17.87 7.41 -6.18
N LYS A 2 -18.65 6.43 -6.60
CA LYS A 2 -19.39 5.53 -5.72
C LYS A 2 -18.42 4.54 -5.08
N LYS A 3 -18.86 3.92 -3.98
CA LYS A 3 -18.02 2.94 -3.25
C LYS A 3 -17.51 1.81 -4.15
N CYS A 4 -18.35 1.24 -5.02
CA CYS A 4 -17.94 0.16 -5.91
C CYS A 4 -16.83 0.61 -6.88
N GLU A 5 -16.97 1.79 -7.49
CA GLU A 5 -15.97 2.37 -8.40
C GLU A 5 -14.62 2.62 -7.69
N ILE A 6 -14.65 2.96 -6.39
CA ILE A 6 -13.42 3.12 -5.59
C ILE A 6 -12.73 1.77 -5.37
N ILE A 7 -13.49 0.73 -5.05
CA ILE A 7 -12.94 -0.61 -4.83
C ILE A 7 -12.35 -1.15 -6.13
N GLU A 8 -13.06 -1.00 -7.26
CA GLU A 8 -12.57 -1.36 -8.59
C GLU A 8 -11.25 -0.65 -8.93
N ALA A 9 -11.17 0.67 -8.72
CA ALA A 9 -9.95 1.43 -8.95
C ALA A 9 -8.77 0.95 -8.08
N ILE A 10 -9.02 0.58 -6.82
CA ILE A 10 -8.00 0.02 -5.92
C ILE A 10 -7.53 -1.36 -6.38
N GLU A 11 -8.44 -2.21 -6.84
CA GLU A 11 -8.10 -3.53 -7.39
C GLU A 11 -7.28 -3.42 -8.68
N GLU A 12 -7.65 -2.51 -9.58
CA GLU A 12 -6.91 -2.23 -10.81
C GLU A 12 -5.49 -1.72 -10.51
N GLU A 13 -5.37 -0.80 -9.55
CA GLU A 13 -4.08 -0.27 -9.12
C GLU A 13 -3.21 -1.34 -8.46
N LEU A 14 -3.79 -2.19 -7.61
CA LEU A 14 -3.10 -3.33 -7.01
C LEU A 14 -2.53 -4.26 -8.09
N GLN A 15 -3.34 -4.65 -9.07
CA GLN A 15 -2.90 -5.49 -10.19
C GLN A 15 -1.78 -4.80 -11.01
N ARG A 16 -1.91 -3.51 -11.27
CA ARG A 16 -0.90 -2.71 -11.98
C ARG A 16 0.43 -2.72 -11.23
N ALA A 17 0.40 -2.48 -9.92
CA ALA A 17 1.59 -2.42 -9.09
C ALA A 17 2.26 -3.79 -8.91
N GLU A 18 1.46 -4.86 -8.80
CA GLU A 18 1.97 -6.25 -8.78
C GLU A 18 2.68 -6.60 -10.09
N LYS A 19 2.10 -6.22 -11.22
CA LYS A 19 2.71 -6.41 -12.54
C LYS A 19 3.98 -5.60 -12.70
N LYS A 20 3.99 -4.33 -12.27
CA LYS A 20 5.14 -3.42 -12.38
C LYS A 20 6.29 -3.81 -11.46
N HIS A 21 5.98 -4.28 -10.25
CA HIS A 21 6.96 -4.62 -9.22
C HIS A 21 6.72 -6.03 -8.67
N PRO A 22 6.96 -7.11 -9.45
CA PRO A 22 6.54 -8.46 -9.08
C PRO A 22 7.19 -9.03 -7.80
N LYS A 23 8.36 -8.51 -7.42
CA LYS A 23 9.06 -8.91 -6.19
C LYS A 23 8.71 -7.95 -5.06
N TRP A 24 7.80 -8.36 -4.17
CA TRP A 24 7.51 -7.60 -2.97
C TRP A 24 8.56 -7.86 -1.87
N PRO A 25 9.00 -6.86 -1.09
CA PRO A 25 9.99 -7.08 -0.03
C PRO A 25 9.46 -8.00 1.07
N GLU A 26 10.31 -8.85 1.65
CA GLU A 26 9.97 -9.65 2.84
C GLU A 26 10.19 -8.91 4.16
N ASN A 27 10.96 -7.82 4.15
CA ASN A 27 11.20 -7.03 5.35
C ASN A 27 10.06 -6.03 5.57
N ILE A 28 9.39 -6.12 6.72
CA ILE A 28 8.24 -5.26 7.05
C ILE A 28 8.56 -3.76 7.02
N PHE A 29 9.78 -3.35 7.40
CA PHE A 29 10.19 -1.94 7.33
C PHE A 29 10.32 -1.46 5.89
N LYS A 30 10.80 -2.32 4.98
CA LYS A 30 10.85 -2.01 3.54
C LYS A 30 9.45 -1.90 2.95
N GLN A 31 8.52 -2.77 3.37
CA GLN A 31 7.12 -2.66 2.95
C GLN A 31 6.47 -1.37 3.46
N ALA A 32 6.66 -1.05 4.74
CA ALA A 32 6.16 0.19 5.34
C ALA A 32 6.74 1.44 4.66
N ALA A 33 8.02 1.40 4.26
CA ALA A 33 8.65 2.48 3.50
C ALA A 33 7.94 2.72 2.15
N ILE A 34 7.56 1.66 1.43
CA ILE A 34 6.80 1.79 0.16
C ILE A 34 5.44 2.43 0.41
N VAL A 35 4.69 1.99 1.43
CA VAL A 35 3.40 2.60 1.77
C VAL A 35 3.56 4.08 2.18
N SER A 36 4.65 4.38 2.89
CA SER A 36 4.96 5.75 3.32
C SER A 36 5.35 6.66 2.14
N GLU A 37 5.97 6.12 1.09
CA GLU A 37 6.31 6.86 -0.13
C GLU A 37 5.04 7.39 -0.81
N GLU A 38 4.04 6.52 -1.02
CA GLU A 38 2.74 6.91 -1.60
C GLU A 38 2.00 7.94 -0.73
N THR A 39 2.13 7.82 0.61
CA THR A 39 1.58 8.80 1.54
C THR A 39 2.23 10.18 1.36
N GLY A 40 3.55 10.21 1.14
CA GLY A 40 4.29 11.44 0.86
C GLY A 40 3.85 12.10 -0.45
N GLU A 41 3.62 11.31 -1.50
CA GLU A 41 3.12 11.81 -2.79
C GLU A 41 1.68 12.36 -2.67
N MET A 42 0.80 11.71 -1.90
CA MET A 42 -0.53 12.25 -1.60
C MET A 42 -0.48 13.58 -0.86
N VAL A 43 0.42 13.71 0.14
CA VAL A 43 0.63 14.99 0.85
C VAL A 43 1.13 16.07 -0.12
N ARG A 44 2.08 15.74 -1.00
CA ARG A 44 2.55 16.67 -2.04
C ARG A 44 1.40 17.09 -2.97
N ALA A 45 0.56 16.15 -3.40
CA ALA A 45 -0.59 16.45 -4.24
C ALA A 45 -1.62 17.37 -3.54
N CYS A 46 -1.80 17.21 -2.22
CA CYS A 46 -2.66 18.11 -1.45
C CYS A 46 -2.09 19.53 -1.38
N LEU A 47 -0.79 19.67 -1.12
CA LEU A 47 -0.12 20.97 -1.11
C LEU A 47 -0.18 21.64 -2.48
N HIS A 48 0.06 20.89 -3.56
CA HIS A 48 -0.04 21.43 -4.91
C HIS A 48 -1.48 21.86 -5.24
N LEU A 49 -2.50 21.12 -4.78
CA LEU A 49 -3.90 21.50 -4.95
C LEU A 49 -4.24 22.82 -4.22
N GLU A 50 -3.70 23.01 -3.01
CA GLU A 50 -3.95 24.21 -2.21
C GLU A 50 -3.19 25.44 -2.72
N ASP A 51 -1.89 25.28 -3.00
CA ASP A 51 -0.96 26.40 -3.20
C ASP A 51 -0.58 26.65 -4.67
N GLU A 52 -0.69 25.63 -5.54
CA GLU A 52 -0.12 25.65 -6.89
C GLU A 52 -1.14 25.36 -8.01
N GLY A 53 -2.44 25.30 -7.69
CA GLY A 53 -3.49 25.02 -8.67
C GLY A 53 -3.50 23.58 -9.19
N GLY A 54 -2.97 22.64 -8.41
CA GLY A 54 -2.97 21.21 -8.69
C GLY A 54 -4.37 20.60 -8.82
N SER A 55 -4.45 19.36 -9.30
CA SER A 55 -5.74 18.71 -9.58
C SER A 55 -6.20 17.83 -8.43
N ILE A 56 -7.47 17.98 -8.03
CA ILE A 56 -8.12 17.04 -7.09
C ILE A 56 -8.12 15.59 -7.60
N HIS A 57 -7.94 15.37 -8.91
CA HIS A 57 -7.77 14.02 -9.45
C HIS A 57 -6.45 13.39 -9.01
N GLN A 58 -5.36 14.17 -8.95
CA GLN A 58 -4.07 13.65 -8.49
C GLN A 58 -4.16 13.18 -7.04
N VAL A 59 -4.78 13.95 -6.16
CA VAL A 59 -5.01 13.53 -4.76
C VAL A 59 -5.79 12.21 -4.68
N LYS A 60 -6.79 12.01 -5.55
CA LYS A 60 -7.55 10.76 -5.60
C LYS A 60 -6.71 9.60 -6.11
N ASP A 61 -5.90 9.82 -7.14
CA ASP A 61 -5.02 8.79 -7.71
C ASP A 61 -3.99 8.33 -6.66
N GLU A 62 -3.41 9.25 -5.89
CA GLU A 62 -2.50 8.90 -4.80
C GLU A 62 -3.21 8.15 -3.66
N LEU A 63 -4.44 8.53 -3.30
CA LEU A 63 -5.23 7.78 -2.31
C LEU A 63 -5.51 6.34 -2.74
N VAL A 64 -5.79 6.12 -4.04
CA VAL A 64 -5.99 4.78 -4.61
C VAL A 64 -4.69 3.97 -4.52
N GLN A 65 -3.54 4.58 -4.85
CA GLN A 65 -2.22 3.96 -4.73
C GLN A 65 -1.88 3.56 -3.28
N ILE A 66 -2.11 4.47 -2.32
CA ILE A 66 -1.92 4.16 -0.88
C ILE A 66 -2.78 2.96 -0.46
N ALA A 67 -4.05 2.95 -0.85
CA ALA A 67 -4.96 1.85 -0.50
C ALA A 67 -4.50 0.52 -1.11
N ALA A 68 -4.08 0.53 -2.38
CA ALA A 68 -3.52 -0.65 -3.05
C ALA A 68 -2.24 -1.15 -2.34
N MET A 69 -1.32 -0.24 -1.95
CA MET A 69 -0.10 -0.63 -1.24
C MET A 69 -0.38 -1.17 0.16
N CYS A 70 -1.38 -0.63 0.86
CA CYS A 70 -1.86 -1.19 2.14
C CYS A 70 -2.37 -2.63 1.97
N ILE A 71 -3.23 -2.88 0.98
CA ILE A 71 -3.73 -4.24 0.70
C ILE A 71 -2.56 -5.16 0.36
N ARG A 72 -1.62 -4.69 -0.47
CA ARG A 72 -0.46 -5.47 -0.86
C ARG A 72 0.42 -5.84 0.34
N MET A 73 0.64 -4.91 1.27
CA MET A 73 1.36 -5.17 2.51
C MET A 73 0.62 -6.19 3.41
N LEU A 74 -0.72 -6.12 3.46
CA LEU A 74 -1.56 -7.07 4.21
C LEU A 74 -1.52 -8.49 3.63
N LEU A 75 -1.51 -8.63 2.30
CA LEU A 75 -1.49 -9.92 1.62
C LEU A 75 -0.13 -10.63 1.69
N ASN A 76 0.96 -9.89 1.99
CA ASN A 76 2.29 -10.46 1.94
C ASN A 76 2.73 -11.09 3.28
N PRO A 77 3.46 -12.22 3.22
CA PRO A 77 3.67 -13.14 4.35
C PRO A 77 4.37 -12.57 5.60
N PRO A 78 5.21 -11.52 5.57
CA PRO A 78 5.84 -11.01 6.80
C PRO A 78 4.81 -10.52 7.81
N LEU A 79 3.77 -9.82 7.35
CA LEU A 79 2.73 -9.30 8.22
C LEU A 79 1.79 -10.42 8.68
N GLU A 80 1.39 -11.33 7.77
CA GLU A 80 0.56 -12.48 8.12
C GLU A 80 1.23 -13.33 9.21
N LYS A 81 2.53 -13.62 9.08
CA LYS A 81 3.30 -14.34 10.09
C LYS A 81 3.32 -13.56 11.42
N ILE A 82 3.66 -12.27 11.42
CA ILE A 82 3.68 -11.45 12.65
C ILE A 82 2.30 -11.44 13.33
N LEU A 83 1.21 -11.32 12.58
CA LEU A 83 -0.16 -11.33 13.10
C LEU A 83 -0.53 -12.68 13.74
N LYS A 84 -0.14 -13.80 13.15
CA LYS A 84 -0.31 -15.14 13.75
C LYS A 84 0.47 -15.25 15.06
N SER A 85 1.69 -14.69 15.13
CA SER A 85 2.53 -14.68 16.34
C SER A 85 1.85 -13.94 17.47
N ALA A 86 1.32 -12.76 17.17
CA ALA A 86 0.70 -11.87 18.14
C ALA A 86 -0.61 -12.46 18.70
N LYS A 87 -1.27 -13.33 17.93
CA LYS A 87 -2.47 -14.09 18.35
C LYS A 87 -2.15 -15.34 19.17
N GLY A 88 -0.87 -15.66 19.41
CA GLY A 88 -0.46 -16.86 20.12
C GLY A 88 -0.56 -18.14 19.27
N GLU A 89 -0.68 -18.01 17.94
CA GLU A 89 -0.63 -19.15 17.03
C GLU A 89 0.83 -19.59 16.84
N GLN A 90 1.09 -20.90 16.82
CA GLN A 90 2.44 -21.45 16.68
C GLN A 90 3.04 -21.03 15.33
N ILE A 91 4.13 -20.25 15.36
CA ILE A 91 4.91 -19.96 14.16
C ILE A 91 6.08 -20.93 14.10
N GLU A 92 6.15 -21.71 13.03
CA GLU A 92 7.35 -22.46 12.71
C GLU A 92 8.50 -21.48 12.46
N ARG A 93 9.44 -21.52 13.39
CA ARG A 93 10.60 -20.64 13.48
C ARG A 93 11.61 -21.01 12.39
N PHE A 94 11.36 -20.61 11.15
CA PHE A 94 12.34 -20.72 10.09
C PHE A 94 12.78 -19.34 9.60
N ASP A 95 14.01 -19.03 10.02
CA ASP A 95 15.03 -18.17 9.42
C ASP A 95 14.65 -16.73 9.07
N ILE A 96 14.84 -15.87 10.08
CA ILE A 96 15.15 -14.46 9.89
C ILE A 96 16.68 -14.35 9.81
N PHE A 97 17.27 -14.71 8.66
CA PHE A 97 18.62 -14.29 8.26
C PHE A 97 18.70 -14.13 6.74
#